data_AF-A0A6J4SLW5-F1
#
_entry.id   AF-A0A6J4SLW5-F1
#
_cell.length_a   1.000
_cell.length_b   1.000
_cell.length_c   1.000
_cell.angle_alpha   90.00
_cell.angle_beta   90.00
_cell.angle_gamma   90.00
#
_symmetry.space_group_name_H-M   'P 1'
#
loop_
_entity.id
_entity.type
_entity.pdbx_description
1 polymer ?
#
loop_
_entity_poly.entity_id
_entity_poly.type
_entity_poly.pdbx_seq_one_letter_code
_entity_poly.pdbx_strand_id
1 'polypeptide(L)'
;MSAAPITARRRQLHTSTSVANGRRCRCRRTGQMTEMRIELLYFEGCPGYERVLPALRAAVRAAGVDDDVELRAVETVADAEECRFLGSPTIRIDGQDVEPGAAARSDFGLKCRLYRDAEGATSQPSEKLIRDALARAAGRR
;
A
#
# COMPACT_ATOMS: atom_id res chain seq x y z
N MET A 1 -61.39 25.60 51.63
CA MET A 1 -60.49 24.45 51.93
C MET A 1 -59.68 24.22 50.67
N SER A 2 -58.38 24.47 50.51
CA SER A 2 -57.20 24.66 51.38
C SER A 2 -56.35 25.77 50.72
N ALA A 3 -56.00 26.84 51.45
CA ALA A 3 -54.71 27.05 52.12
C ALA A 3 -53.52 27.33 51.18
N ALA A 4 -52.96 28.54 51.35
CA ALA A 4 -51.82 29.15 50.66
C ALA A 4 -50.50 28.92 51.48
N PRO A 5 -49.45 29.78 51.43
CA PRO A 5 -48.55 30.22 50.35
C PRO A 5 -47.04 30.09 50.75
N ILE A 6 -46.14 30.84 50.08
CA ILE A 6 -44.86 31.44 50.56
C ILE A 6 -43.53 30.72 50.19
N THR A 7 -42.88 31.32 49.20
CA THR A 7 -41.50 31.89 49.20
C THR A 7 -40.34 31.12 49.88
N ALA A 8 -39.29 30.77 49.11
CA ALA A 8 -37.89 30.88 49.57
C ALA A 8 -36.84 30.80 48.43
N ARG A 9 -36.13 31.92 48.25
CA ARG A 9 -34.67 32.11 48.03
C ARG A 9 -33.87 31.20 47.07
N ARG A 10 -33.47 31.86 45.97
CA ARG A 10 -32.10 32.03 45.40
C ARG A 10 -30.93 31.35 46.14
N ARG A 11 -30.13 30.57 45.40
CA ARG A 11 -28.65 30.62 45.50
C ARG A 11 -28.02 30.32 44.14
N GLN A 12 -27.24 31.28 43.66
CA GLN A 12 -26.30 31.14 42.56
C GLN A 12 -25.04 30.46 43.08
N LEU A 13 -24.51 29.51 42.31
CA LEU A 13 -23.09 29.13 42.19
C LEU A 13 -22.98 28.60 40.75
N HIS A 14 -22.55 29.38 39.75
CA HIS A 14 -21.15 29.69 39.45
C HIS A 14 -20.27 28.43 39.34
N THR A 15 -20.37 27.73 38.22
CA THR A 15 -19.25 26.95 37.66
C THR A 15 -19.27 27.21 36.15
N SER A 16 -18.44 28.16 35.74
CA SER A 16 -17.18 27.88 35.04
C SER A 16 -17.41 27.47 33.59
N THR A 17 -17.21 28.44 32.70
CA THR A 17 -16.30 28.33 31.55
C THR A 17 -16.25 26.97 30.85
N SER A 18 -16.81 26.89 29.64
CA SER A 18 -15.99 26.60 28.45
C SER A 18 -16.80 26.76 27.17
N VAL A 19 -16.46 27.79 26.41
CA VAL A 19 -16.69 27.85 24.97
C VAL A 19 -15.71 26.86 24.32
N ALA A 20 -16.22 25.81 23.70
CA ALA A 20 -15.52 25.00 22.70
C ALA A 20 -16.61 24.36 21.82
N ASN A 21 -17.08 25.01 20.75
CA ASN A 21 -16.42 25.13 19.46
C ASN A 21 -15.54 23.91 19.10
N GLY A 22 -16.02 23.08 18.17
CA GLY A 22 -15.34 21.91 17.64
C GLY A 22 -15.96 20.60 18.13
N ARG A 23 -16.39 19.70 17.26
CA ARG A 23 -15.65 19.23 16.09
C ARG A 23 -16.62 18.89 14.97
N ARG A 24 -16.34 19.46 13.81
CA ARG A 24 -16.89 19.06 12.50
C ARG A 24 -16.90 17.53 12.45
N CYS A 25 -18.05 16.94 12.16
CA CYS A 25 -18.12 15.57 11.69
C CYS A 25 -17.22 15.49 10.45
N ARG A 26 -15.99 14.97 10.61
CA ARG A 26 -15.14 14.59 9.49
C ARG A 26 -15.59 13.21 9.01
N CYS A 27 -16.84 13.11 8.59
CA CYS A 27 -17.29 12.07 7.69
C CYS A 27 -16.86 12.52 6.28
N ARG A 28 -16.09 11.68 5.59
CA ARG A 28 -15.41 11.91 4.30
C ARG A 28 -13.98 12.46 4.40
N ARG A 29 -13.06 11.61 4.87
CA ARG A 29 -11.99 11.21 3.95
C ARG A 29 -12.37 9.84 3.43
N THR A 30 -13.33 9.81 2.49
CA THR A 30 -13.36 8.73 1.51
C THR A 30 -11.94 8.67 0.96
N GLY A 31 -11.29 7.53 1.16
CA GLY A 31 -9.96 7.29 0.65
C GLY A 31 -9.91 7.78 -0.78
N GLN A 32 -8.93 8.62 -1.08
CA GLN A 32 -8.39 8.54 -2.43
C GLN A 32 -7.74 7.16 -2.46
N MET A 33 -8.55 6.15 -2.75
CA MET A 33 -8.10 4.83 -3.15
C MET A 33 -7.25 5.12 -4.37
N THR A 34 -5.95 5.09 -4.14
CA THR A 34 -4.98 5.29 -5.20
C THR A 34 -5.02 4.00 -5.98
N GLU A 35 -5.96 3.87 -6.93
CA GLU A 35 -6.04 2.70 -7.81
C GLU A 35 -4.70 2.55 -8.53
N MET A 36 -3.91 1.58 -8.08
CA MET A 36 -2.62 1.20 -8.63
C MET A 36 -2.72 -0.22 -9.16
N ARG A 37 -2.29 -0.44 -10.40
CA ARG A 37 -2.23 -1.80 -10.92
C ARG A 37 -0.98 -2.49 -10.40
N ILE A 38 -1.14 -3.51 -9.54
CA ILE A 38 0.00 -4.23 -8.94
C ILE A 38 0.08 -5.63 -9.52
N GLU A 39 1.18 -5.96 -10.18
CA GLU A 39 1.40 -7.25 -10.83
C GLU A 39 2.62 -7.95 -10.20
N LEU A 40 2.49 -9.23 -9.90
CA LEU A 40 3.58 -10.13 -9.51
C LEU A 40 3.78 -11.16 -10.61
N LEU A 41 4.84 -10.97 -11.39
CA LEU A 41 5.25 -11.86 -12.45
C LEU A 41 6.16 -12.96 -11.90
N TYR A 42 5.90 -14.21 -12.27
CA TYR A 42 6.66 -15.39 -11.89
C TYR A 42 6.71 -16.38 -13.07
N PHE A 43 7.63 -17.33 -13.06
CA PHE A 43 7.62 -18.46 -13.99
C PHE A 43 7.46 -19.77 -13.23
N GLU A 44 6.88 -20.78 -13.88
CA GLU A 44 6.70 -22.11 -13.29
C GLU A 44 8.07 -22.77 -13.05
N GLY A 45 8.37 -23.09 -11.78
CA GLY A 45 9.66 -23.65 -11.37
C GLY A 45 10.38 -22.90 -10.25
N CYS A 46 9.85 -21.77 -9.77
CA CYS A 46 10.41 -21.06 -8.62
C CYS A 46 9.38 -20.87 -7.50
N PRO A 47 9.48 -21.57 -6.35
CA PRO A 47 8.59 -21.35 -5.20
C PRO A 47 8.85 -20.01 -4.47
N GLY A 48 9.67 -19.13 -5.03
CA GLY A 48 10.01 -17.84 -4.45
C GLY A 48 8.83 -16.87 -4.37
N TYR A 49 7.90 -16.92 -5.35
CA TYR A 49 6.78 -15.97 -5.42
C TYR A 49 5.78 -16.15 -4.26
N GLU A 50 5.60 -17.37 -3.76
CA GLU A 50 4.70 -17.67 -2.63
C GLU A 50 5.12 -16.94 -1.35
N ARG A 51 6.43 -16.74 -1.16
CA ARG A 51 6.97 -15.98 -0.01
C ARG A 51 6.82 -14.47 -0.20
N VAL A 52 6.89 -14.00 -1.43
CA VAL A 52 6.80 -12.58 -1.77
C VAL A 52 5.37 -12.07 -1.73
N LEU A 53 4.39 -12.89 -2.14
CA LEU A 53 2.99 -12.47 -2.25
C LEU A 53 2.38 -11.94 -0.92
N PRO A 54 2.53 -12.61 0.24
CA PRO A 54 2.04 -12.07 1.51
C PRO A 54 2.73 -10.77 1.92
N ALA A 55 4.04 -10.67 1.71
CA ALA A 55 4.83 -9.47 2.03
C ALA A 55 4.42 -8.28 1.15
N LEU A 56 4.21 -8.53 -0.15
CA LEU A 56 3.70 -7.54 -1.10
C LEU A 56 2.32 -7.04 -0.67
N ARG A 57 1.38 -7.95 -0.39
CA ARG A 57 0.03 -7.58 0.09
C ARG A 57 0.07 -6.77 1.39
N ALA A 58 0.96 -7.11 2.31
CA ALA A 58 1.14 -6.37 3.55
C ALA A 58 1.66 -4.95 3.30
N ALA A 59 2.66 -4.80 2.42
CA ALA A 59 3.23 -3.50 2.04
C ALA A 59 2.20 -2.61 1.33
N VAL A 60 1.39 -3.18 0.43
CA VAL A 60 0.30 -2.49 -0.29
C VAL A 60 -0.75 -1.95 0.69
N ARG A 61 -1.23 -2.80 1.62
CA ARG A 61 -2.16 -2.35 2.67
C ARG A 61 -1.56 -1.29 3.58
N ALA A 62 -0.29 -1.42 3.95
CA ALA A 62 0.41 -0.43 4.78
C ALA A 62 0.57 0.92 4.08
N ALA A 63 0.67 0.92 2.75
CA ALA A 63 0.67 2.14 1.94
C ALA A 63 -0.72 2.79 1.78
N GLY A 64 -1.79 2.15 2.30
CA GLY A 64 -3.16 2.63 2.15
C GLY A 64 -3.72 2.44 0.74
N VAL A 65 -3.16 1.49 0.00
CA VAL A 65 -3.58 1.09 -1.34
C VAL A 65 -4.51 -0.12 -1.17
N ASP A 66 -5.69 -0.06 -1.80
CA ASP A 66 -6.76 -1.08 -1.70
C ASP A 66 -6.85 -1.90 -3.00
N ASP A 67 -5.72 -2.09 -3.69
CA ASP A 67 -5.67 -2.78 -4.98
C ASP A 67 -5.34 -4.27 -4.85
N ASP A 68 -5.91 -5.03 -5.78
CA ASP A 68 -5.63 -6.45 -5.96
C ASP A 68 -4.24 -6.67 -6.58
N VAL A 69 -3.50 -7.59 -5.99
CA VAL A 69 -2.23 -8.07 -6.55
C VAL A 69 -2.53 -9.14 -7.61
N GLU A 70 -2.33 -8.79 -8.87
CA GLU A 70 -2.49 -9.68 -10.02
C GLU A 70 -1.27 -10.62 -10.13
N LEU A 71 -1.50 -11.92 -10.11
CA LEU A 71 -0.46 -12.93 -10.35
C LEU A 71 -0.39 -13.22 -11.84
N ARG A 72 0.79 -13.05 -12.45
CA ARG A 72 0.99 -13.32 -13.88
C ARG A 72 2.10 -14.34 -14.08
N ALA A 73 1.73 -15.52 -14.57
CA ALA A 73 2.69 -16.54 -14.99
C ALA A 73 3.35 -16.12 -16.31
N VAL A 74 4.65 -16.31 -16.41
CA VAL A 74 5.48 -16.16 -17.61
C VAL A 74 6.00 -17.55 -17.94
N GLU A 75 5.45 -18.17 -18.98
CA GLU A 75 5.69 -19.58 -19.28
C GLU A 75 6.77 -19.76 -20.34
N THR A 76 6.90 -18.82 -21.27
CA THR A 76 7.84 -18.91 -22.39
C THR A 76 8.87 -17.77 -22.40
N VAL A 77 9.97 -17.96 -23.13
CA VAL A 77 10.95 -16.90 -23.36
C VAL A 77 10.35 -15.75 -24.16
N ALA A 78 9.44 -16.05 -25.11
CA ALA A 78 8.72 -15.02 -25.86
C ALA A 78 7.86 -14.14 -24.92
N ASP A 79 7.11 -14.76 -24.02
CA ASP A 79 6.35 -14.02 -22.99
C ASP A 79 7.26 -13.16 -22.12
N ALA A 80 8.44 -13.69 -21.78
CA ALA A 80 9.43 -12.97 -21.00
C ALA A 80 9.97 -11.74 -21.74
N GLU A 81 10.19 -11.82 -23.05
CA GLU A 81 10.61 -10.68 -23.87
C GLU A 81 9.49 -9.65 -24.04
N GLU A 82 8.28 -10.09 -24.39
CA GLU A 82 7.10 -9.23 -24.55
C GLU A 82 6.77 -8.48 -23.27
N CYS A 83 6.83 -9.20 -22.15
CA CYS A 83 6.58 -8.60 -20.85
C CYS A 83 7.79 -7.82 -20.34
N ARG A 84 9.01 -7.91 -20.91
CA ARG A 84 10.25 -7.37 -20.31
C ARG A 84 10.55 -7.96 -18.92
N PHE A 85 10.41 -9.27 -18.79
CA PHE A 85 10.60 -10.03 -17.56
C PHE A 85 12.09 -10.33 -17.32
N LEU A 86 12.64 -9.77 -16.23
CA LEU A 86 14.05 -9.92 -15.86
C LEU A 86 14.34 -11.17 -15.00
N GLY A 87 13.29 -11.94 -14.69
CA GLY A 87 13.36 -13.15 -13.89
C GLY A 87 12.38 -13.17 -12.71
N SER A 88 12.18 -14.35 -12.13
CA SER A 88 11.27 -14.53 -10.99
C SER A 88 11.99 -14.24 -9.67
N PRO A 89 11.29 -13.63 -8.69
CA PRO A 89 10.02 -12.92 -8.82
C PRO A 89 10.25 -11.52 -9.42
N THR A 90 9.28 -10.97 -10.17
CA THR A 90 9.28 -9.57 -10.67
C THR A 90 7.99 -8.88 -10.25
N ILE A 91 8.09 -7.72 -9.59
CA ILE A 91 6.91 -6.93 -9.16
C ILE A 91 6.82 -5.68 -10.01
N ARG A 92 5.61 -5.34 -10.45
CA ARG A 92 5.29 -4.10 -11.16
C ARG A 92 4.16 -3.35 -10.48
N ILE A 93 4.25 -2.03 -10.57
CA ILE A 93 3.24 -1.09 -10.10
C ILE A 93 3.00 -0.12 -11.26
N ASP A 94 1.77 -0.09 -11.76
CA ASP A 94 1.36 0.64 -12.97
C ASP A 94 2.23 0.31 -14.19
N GLY A 95 2.56 -0.97 -14.37
CA GLY A 95 3.43 -1.45 -15.45
C GLY A 95 4.92 -1.17 -15.27
N GLN A 96 5.32 -0.46 -14.21
CA GLN A 96 6.72 -0.14 -13.91
C GLN A 96 7.30 -1.09 -12.85
N ASP A 97 8.49 -1.63 -13.12
CA ASP A 97 9.20 -2.48 -12.18
C ASP A 97 9.57 -1.74 -10.88
N VAL A 98 9.53 -2.45 -9.74
CA VAL A 98 9.89 -1.89 -8.42
C VAL A 98 11.37 -1.55 -8.30
N GLU A 99 12.25 -2.20 -9.05
CA GLU A 99 13.68 -1.94 -9.06
C GLU A 99 14.04 -0.73 -9.92
N PRO A 100 14.71 0.28 -9.36
CA PRO A 100 15.20 1.40 -10.15
C PRO A 100 16.24 0.91 -11.17
N GLY A 101 16.06 1.27 -12.44
CA GLY A 101 16.97 0.88 -13.52
C GLY A 101 16.60 -0.42 -14.24
N ALA A 102 15.61 -1.18 -13.77
CA ALA A 102 15.11 -2.36 -14.47
C ALA A 102 14.65 -2.05 -15.91
N ALA A 103 14.13 -0.85 -16.16
CA ALA A 103 13.72 -0.41 -17.50
C ALA A 103 14.89 -0.36 -18.50
N ALA A 104 16.12 -0.11 -18.04
CA ALA A 104 17.32 -0.05 -18.89
C ALA A 104 17.95 -1.42 -19.16
N ARG A 105 17.49 -2.47 -18.48
CA ARG A 105 17.97 -3.84 -18.66
C ARG A 105 17.26 -4.50 -19.85
N SER A 106 17.99 -5.38 -20.53
CA SER A 106 17.53 -6.14 -21.70
C SER A 106 17.80 -7.63 -21.57
N ASP A 107 18.31 -8.09 -20.43
CA ASP A 107 18.62 -9.49 -20.17
C ASP A 107 17.35 -10.26 -19.74
N PHE A 108 16.32 -10.25 -20.60
CA PHE A 108 15.05 -10.91 -20.34
C PHE A 108 15.16 -12.44 -20.42
N GLY A 109 14.34 -13.15 -19.66
CA GLY A 109 14.25 -14.60 -19.74
C GLY A 109 13.74 -15.29 -18.48
N LEU A 110 13.53 -16.60 -18.59
CA LEU A 110 13.06 -17.48 -17.52
C LEU A 110 14.24 -17.84 -16.59
N LYS A 111 14.61 -16.90 -15.73
CA LYS A 111 15.74 -17.07 -14.79
C LYS A 111 15.40 -16.54 -13.41
N CYS A 112 16.17 -16.97 -12.40
CA CYS A 112 16.08 -16.38 -11.08
C CYS A 112 16.64 -14.95 -11.10
N ARG A 113 15.90 -14.00 -10.53
CA ARG A 113 16.37 -12.62 -10.35
C ARG A 113 17.04 -12.47 -9.00
N LEU A 114 18.13 -11.69 -8.97
CA LEU A 114 18.78 -11.27 -7.75
C LEU A 114 18.57 -9.77 -7.56
N TYR A 115 18.05 -9.41 -6.40
CA TYR A 115 17.89 -8.06 -5.91
C TYR A 115 19.06 -7.73 -4.99
N ARG A 116 19.60 -6.52 -5.10
CA ARG A 116 20.64 -6.05 -4.18
C ARG A 116 20.01 -5.13 -3.14
N ASP A 117 20.27 -5.41 -1.89
CA ASP A 117 19.96 -4.55 -0.76
C ASP A 117 21.24 -4.26 0.07
N ALA A 118 21.07 -3.62 1.22
CA ALA A 118 22.19 -3.28 2.10
C ALA A 118 22.78 -4.51 2.82
N GLU A 119 22.06 -5.63 2.88
CA GLU A 119 22.43 -6.87 3.57
C GLU A 119 23.04 -7.90 2.61
N GLY A 120 22.78 -7.78 1.31
CA GLY A 120 23.41 -8.59 0.27
C GLY A 120 22.59 -8.71 -1.02
N ALA A 121 22.87 -9.78 -1.78
CA ALA A 121 22.07 -10.15 -2.94
C ALA A 121 21.05 -11.24 -2.53
N THR A 122 19.77 -10.95 -2.71
CA THR A 122 18.67 -11.85 -2.33
C THR A 122 17.80 -12.18 -3.55
N SER A 123 17.15 -13.34 -3.55
CA SER A 123 16.23 -13.73 -4.63
C SER A 123 14.84 -13.12 -4.49
N GLN A 124 14.65 -12.17 -3.58
CA GLN A 124 13.36 -11.56 -3.27
C GLN A 124 13.52 -10.04 -3.16
N PRO A 125 12.57 -9.26 -3.69
CA PRO A 125 12.59 -7.82 -3.52
C PRO A 125 12.40 -7.47 -2.04
N SER A 126 13.20 -6.54 -1.52
CA SER A 126 13.07 -6.08 -0.14
C SER A 126 11.79 -5.27 0.06
N GLU A 127 11.25 -5.27 1.27
CA GLU A 127 10.05 -4.49 1.60
C GLU A 127 10.26 -2.99 1.33
N LYS A 128 11.47 -2.48 1.62
CA LYS A 128 11.84 -1.09 1.32
C LYS A 128 11.69 -0.78 -0.17
N LEU A 129 12.13 -1.69 -1.06
CA LEU A 129 12.02 -1.50 -2.50
C LEU A 129 10.56 -1.39 -2.96
N ILE A 130 9.70 -2.25 -2.43
CA ILE A 130 8.26 -2.25 -2.71
C ILE A 130 7.62 -0.95 -2.21
N ARG A 131 7.91 -0.53 -0.97
CA ARG A 131 7.38 0.73 -0.40
C ARG A 131 7.85 1.95 -1.17
N ASP A 132 9.13 2.01 -1.53
CA ASP A 132 9.67 3.11 -2.34
C ASP A 132 8.98 3.16 -3.70
N ALA A 133 8.71 2.01 -4.33
CA ALA A 133 7.99 1.94 -5.59
C ALA A 133 6.52 2.40 -5.47
N LEU A 134 5.81 2.00 -4.41
CA LEU A 134 4.46 2.47 -4.10
C LEU A 134 4.43 3.98 -3.85
N ALA A 135 5.39 4.52 -3.10
CA ALA A 135 5.50 5.97 -2.86
C ALA A 135 5.77 6.74 -4.16
N ARG A 136 6.64 6.21 -5.03
CA ARG A 136 6.87 6.77 -6.38
C ARG A 136 5.62 6.72 -7.24
N ALA A 137 4.77 5.71 -7.10
CA ALA A 137 3.51 5.60 -7.83
C ALA A 137 2.45 6.58 -7.32
N ALA A 138 2.31 6.70 -6.00
CA ALA A 138 1.41 7.65 -5.37
C ALA A 138 1.76 9.10 -5.71
N GLY A 139 3.04 9.46 -5.79
CA GLY A 139 3.49 10.83 -6.09
C GLY A 139 3.40 11.25 -7.56
N ARG A 140 2.96 10.38 -8.47
CA ARG A 140 2.74 10.71 -9.90
C ARG A 140 1.33 11.24 -10.18
N ARG A 141 0.41 11.22 -9.21
CA ARG A 141 -0.96 11.74 -9.31
C ARG A 141 -1.09 13.10 -8.64
#